data_AF-A0A6I6HL07-F1
#
_entry.id   AF-A0A6I6HL07-F1
#
_cell.length_a   1.000
_cell.length_b   1.000
_cell.length_c   1.000
_cell.angle_alpha   90.00
_cell.angle_beta   90.00
_cell.angle_gamma   90.00
#
_symmetry.space_group_name_H-M   'P 1'
#
loop_
_entity.id
_entity.type
_entity.pdbx_description
1 polymer ?
#
loop_
_entity_poly.entity_id
_entity_poly.type
_entity_poly.pdbx_seq_one_letter_code
_entity_poly.pdbx_strand_id
1 'polypeptide(L)'
;MPVLAVFDAEGRWCDTHVCDGRINEHLGKQGVSWGREEAPAGQRALERASLFYVRTEDGYLGLLLEAGEWMALSAGAEHFVDDGQAAPPRPLPAALPHFDAFVDEVLMLTGNDADEED
;
A
#
# COMPACT_ATOMS: atom_id res chain seq x y z
N MET A 1 0.68 -7.44 8.38
CA MET A 1 -0.18 -6.35 8.88
C MET A 1 -0.29 -5.32 7.77
N PRO A 2 -1.50 -5.05 7.27
CA PRO A 2 -1.70 -4.11 6.17
C PRO A 2 -1.50 -2.69 6.69
N VAL A 3 -0.83 -1.86 5.88
CA VAL A 3 -0.62 -0.44 6.18
C VAL A 3 -1.07 0.38 5.00
N LEU A 4 -1.90 1.38 5.25
CA LEU A 4 -2.34 2.35 4.26
C LEU A 4 -1.74 3.71 4.56
N ALA A 5 -1.03 4.28 3.60
CA ALA A 5 -0.58 5.66 3.61
C ALA A 5 -1.44 6.50 2.67
N VAL A 6 -1.71 7.74 3.07
CA VAL A 6 -2.41 8.73 2.26
C VAL A 6 -1.40 9.75 1.77
N PHE A 7 -1.38 9.98 0.46
CA PHE A 7 -0.54 11.00 -0.19
C PHE A 7 -1.41 12.04 -0.87
N ASP A 8 -0.98 13.28 -0.84
CA ASP A 8 -1.59 14.33 -1.65
C ASP A 8 -1.21 14.21 -3.15
N ALA A 9 -1.76 15.09 -3.97
CA ALA A 9 -1.50 15.14 -5.41
C ALA A 9 -0.03 15.41 -5.78
N GLU A 10 0.77 15.96 -4.87
CA GLU A 10 2.20 16.19 -5.05
C GLU A 10 3.03 14.98 -4.59
N GLY A 11 2.39 13.92 -4.08
CA GLY A 11 3.05 12.71 -3.58
C GLY A 11 3.59 12.86 -2.15
N ARG A 12 3.17 13.88 -1.39
CA ARG A 12 3.61 14.05 0.00
C ARG A 12 2.78 13.18 0.94
N TRP A 13 3.47 12.49 1.84
CA TRP A 13 2.85 11.68 2.88
C TRP A 13 2.04 12.57 3.85
N CYS A 14 0.75 12.28 3.99
CA CYS A 14 -0.18 13.08 4.78
C CYS A 14 -0.68 12.33 6.02
N ASP A 15 -0.94 11.02 5.92
CA ASP A 15 -1.50 10.23 7.02
C ASP A 15 -1.17 8.73 6.86
N THR A 16 -1.25 7.99 7.96
CA THR A 16 -1.01 6.53 8.03
C THR A 16 -2.11 5.83 8.80
N HIS A 17 -2.59 4.70 8.27
CA HIS A 17 -3.65 3.89 8.85
C HIS A 17 -3.24 2.41 8.88
N VAL A 18 -3.29 1.81 10.07
CA VAL A 18 -2.95 0.38 10.30
C VAL A 18 -4.16 -0.46 10.72
N CYS A 19 -5.34 0.17 10.89
CA CYS A 19 -6.55 -0.51 11.30
C CYS A 19 -7.48 -0.80 10.12
N ASP A 20 -7.96 -2.04 10.02
CA ASP A 20 -8.78 -2.52 8.91
C ASP A 20 -9.98 -1.60 8.61
N GLY A 21 -10.61 -1.04 9.64
CA GLY A 21 -11.76 -0.14 9.48
C GLY A 21 -11.46 1.12 8.68
N ARG A 22 -10.34 1.80 8.98
CA ARG A 22 -9.91 3.01 8.24
C ARG A 22 -9.39 2.67 6.86
N ILE A 23 -8.68 1.55 6.73
CA ILE A 23 -8.20 1.04 5.45
C ILE A 23 -9.40 0.78 4.51
N ASN A 24 -10.41 0.05 4.99
CA ASN A 24 -11.64 -0.24 4.25
C ASN A 24 -12.41 1.02 3.86
N GLU A 25 -12.49 2.02 4.76
CA GLU A 25 -13.17 3.29 4.48
C GLU A 25 -12.53 4.02 3.30
N HIS A 26 -11.19 4.10 3.26
CA HIS A 26 -10.45 4.79 2.20
C HIS A 26 -10.47 4.01 0.88
N LEU A 27 -10.17 2.72 0.94
CA LEU A 27 -10.10 1.86 -0.25
C LEU A 27 -11.47 1.63 -0.88
N GLY A 28 -12.53 1.49 -0.07
CA GLY A 28 -13.89 1.29 -0.55
C GLY A 28 -14.39 2.46 -1.42
N LYS A 29 -13.98 3.70 -1.11
CA LYS A 29 -14.29 4.89 -1.93
C LYS A 29 -13.68 4.82 -3.32
N GLN A 30 -12.58 4.07 -3.48
CA GLN A 30 -11.86 3.86 -4.73
C GLN A 30 -12.28 2.56 -5.44
N GLY A 31 -13.29 1.86 -4.93
CA GLY A 31 -13.69 0.54 -5.45
C GLY A 31 -12.59 -0.52 -5.29
N VAL A 32 -11.76 -0.39 -4.25
CA VAL A 32 -10.68 -1.31 -3.92
C VAL A 32 -11.10 -2.17 -2.74
N SER A 33 -10.93 -3.48 -2.88
CA SER A 33 -11.14 -4.46 -1.83
C SER A 33 -9.82 -5.15 -1.54
N TRP A 34 -9.64 -5.57 -0.30
CA TRP A 34 -8.48 -6.33 0.13
C TRP A 34 -8.90 -7.29 1.23
N GLY A 35 -8.03 -8.24 1.54
CA GLY A 35 -8.27 -9.17 2.64
C GLY A 35 -7.09 -10.05 2.93
N ARG A 36 -7.29 -10.88 3.95
CA ARG A 36 -6.37 -11.94 4.36
C ARG A 36 -6.99 -13.27 3.96
N GLU A 37 -6.19 -14.32 3.86
CA GLU A 37 -6.64 -15.70 3.61
C GLU A 37 -7.17 -15.95 2.17
N GLU A 38 -8.33 -16.61 2.02
CA GLU A 38 -8.82 -17.06 0.72
C GLU A 38 -9.23 -15.87 -0.16
N ALA A 39 -8.49 -15.67 -1.25
CA ALA A 39 -8.79 -14.65 -2.23
C ALA A 39 -10.11 -14.98 -2.96
N PRO A 40 -10.92 -13.96 -3.33
CA PRO A 40 -12.12 -14.16 -4.13
C PRO A 40 -11.83 -14.92 -5.44
N ALA A 41 -12.83 -15.62 -5.97
CA ALA A 41 -12.69 -16.39 -7.20
C ALA A 41 -12.10 -15.54 -8.35
N GLY A 42 -11.01 -16.01 -8.93
CA GLY A 42 -10.28 -15.30 -10.00
C GLY A 42 -9.18 -14.36 -9.51
N GLN A 43 -9.07 -14.13 -8.20
CA GLN A 43 -7.93 -13.46 -7.57
C GLN A 43 -6.99 -14.47 -6.91
N ARG A 44 -5.79 -14.02 -6.58
CA ARG A 44 -4.80 -14.81 -5.84
C ARG A 44 -4.19 -13.97 -4.73
N ALA A 45 -3.88 -14.63 -3.62
CA ALA A 45 -3.04 -14.06 -2.59
C ALA A 45 -1.63 -13.77 -3.12
N LEU A 46 -1.00 -12.77 -2.53
CA LEU A 46 0.36 -12.36 -2.83
C LEU A 46 1.32 -13.43 -2.33
N GLU A 47 2.35 -13.73 -3.13
CA GLU A 47 3.41 -14.66 -2.75
C GLU A 47 4.48 -13.98 -1.86
N ARG A 48 4.40 -12.65 -1.71
CA ARG A 48 5.36 -11.80 -0.99
C ARG A 48 4.70 -10.49 -0.56
N ALA A 49 5.41 -9.70 0.26
CA ALA A 49 4.98 -8.34 0.54
C ALA A 49 5.04 -7.48 -0.73
N SER A 50 4.06 -6.60 -0.92
CA SER A 50 3.97 -5.73 -2.09
C SER A 50 3.25 -4.44 -1.75
N LEU A 51 3.75 -3.35 -2.33
CA LEU A 51 3.20 -2.01 -2.19
C LEU A 51 2.38 -1.66 -3.43
N PHE A 52 1.11 -1.30 -3.20
CA PHE A 52 0.17 -0.91 -4.23
C PHE A 52 -0.15 0.57 -4.09
N TYR A 53 0.05 1.33 -5.16
CA TYR A 53 -0.43 2.70 -5.25
C TYR A 53 -1.70 2.76 -6.07
N VAL A 54 -2.74 3.39 -5.53
CA VAL A 54 -3.99 3.67 -6.23
C VAL A 54 -4.14 5.18 -6.37
N ARG A 55 -4.32 5.66 -7.60
CA ARG A 55 -4.57 7.08 -7.82
C ARG A 55 -6.01 7.43 -7.44
N THR A 56 -6.18 8.54 -6.74
CA THR A 56 -7.49 9.11 -6.36
C THR A 56 -7.65 10.49 -6.98
N GLU A 57 -8.80 11.14 -6.76
CA GLU A 57 -9.01 12.53 -7.19
C GLU A 57 -8.11 13.52 -6.44
N ASP A 58 -7.78 13.22 -5.18
CA ASP A 58 -7.03 14.11 -4.27
C ASP A 58 -5.53 13.79 -4.17
N GLY A 59 -5.09 12.65 -4.73
CA GLY A 59 -3.70 12.20 -4.67
C GLY A 59 -3.53 10.70 -4.87
N TYR A 60 -2.89 10.05 -3.90
CA TYR A 60 -2.61 8.62 -3.96
C TYR A 60 -2.85 7.92 -2.62
N LEU A 61 -3.22 6.65 -2.70
CA LEU A 61 -3.26 5.73 -1.58
C LEU A 61 -2.17 4.68 -1.77
N GLY A 62 -1.25 4.55 -0.81
CA GLY A 62 -0.25 3.49 -0.79
C GLY A 62 -0.64 2.39 0.19
N LEU A 63 -0.99 1.20 -0.32
CA LEU A 63 -1.32 0.03 0.50
C LEU A 63 -0.17 -0.97 0.47
N LEU A 64 0.47 -1.17 1.62
CA LEU A 64 1.42 -2.24 1.85
C LEU A 64 0.66 -3.48 2.34
N LEU A 65 0.81 -4.58 1.59
CA LEU A 65 0.26 -5.90 1.92
C LEU A 65 1.40 -6.91 2.08
N GLU A 66 1.20 -7.89 2.94
CA GLU A 66 2.11 -9.01 3.17
C GLU A 66 1.80 -10.22 2.27
N ALA A 67 2.72 -11.19 2.29
CA ALA A 67 2.48 -12.50 1.69
C ALA A 67 1.24 -13.16 2.30
N GLY A 68 0.38 -13.75 1.46
CA GLY A 68 -0.89 -14.35 1.88
C GLY A 68 -2.07 -13.37 1.94
N GLU A 69 -1.83 -12.06 1.82
CA GLU A 69 -2.90 -11.06 1.66
C GLU A 69 -3.24 -10.88 0.18
N TRP A 70 -4.40 -10.31 -0.12
CA TRP A 70 -4.86 -10.08 -1.50
C TRP A 70 -5.49 -8.70 -1.67
N MET A 71 -5.45 -8.19 -2.90
CA MET A 71 -6.14 -6.97 -3.32
C MET A 71 -6.95 -7.24 -4.60
N ALA A 72 -8.12 -6.61 -4.70
CA ALA A 72 -8.90 -6.50 -5.91
C ALA A 72 -9.21 -5.04 -6.21
N LEU A 73 -8.96 -4.61 -7.45
CA LEU A 73 -9.21 -3.26 -7.95
C LEU A 73 -10.39 -3.28 -8.91
N SER A 74 -11.22 -2.23 -8.90
CA SER A 74 -12.23 -2.03 -9.94
C SER A 74 -11.59 -1.82 -11.31
N ALA A 75 -12.25 -2.30 -12.36
CA ALA A 75 -11.74 -2.18 -13.72
C ALA A 75 -11.54 -0.71 -14.11
N GLY A 76 -10.34 -0.36 -14.56
CA GLY A 76 -9.99 1.00 -14.99
C GLY A 76 -9.34 1.88 -13.92
N ALA A 77 -9.20 1.42 -12.67
CA ALA A 77 -8.44 2.16 -11.65
C ALA A 77 -6.95 2.25 -12.03
N GLU A 78 -6.44 3.48 -12.10
CA GLU A 78 -5.01 3.73 -12.30
C GLU A 78 -4.24 3.32 -11.04
N HIS A 79 -3.36 2.33 -11.18
CA HIS A 79 -2.57 1.80 -10.09
C HIS A 79 -1.13 1.51 -10.51
N PHE A 80 -0.27 1.39 -9.51
CA PHE A 80 1.14 1.04 -9.63
C PHE A 80 1.47 0.00 -8.56
N VAL A 81 2.47 -0.84 -8.83
CA VAL A 81 2.89 -1.91 -7.92
C VAL A 81 4.41 -1.90 -7.82
N ASP A 82 4.91 -1.96 -6.59
CA ASP A 82 6.31 -2.19 -6.26
C ASP A 82 6.38 -3.36 -5.27
N ASP A 83 6.93 -4.49 -5.72
CA ASP A 83 7.05 -5.71 -4.94
C ASP A 83 8.44 -5.86 -4.28
N GLY A 84 9.20 -4.77 -4.19
CA GLY A 84 10.54 -4.75 -3.60
C GLY A 84 11.57 -5.52 -4.43
N GLN A 85 11.33 -5.69 -5.73
CA GLN A 85 12.28 -6.31 -6.65
C GLN A 85 12.92 -5.28 -7.58
N ALA A 86 13.72 -5.76 -8.54
CA ALA A 86 14.25 -4.93 -9.61
C ALA A 86 13.11 -4.19 -10.32
N ALA A 87 13.44 -2.99 -10.84
CA ALA A 87 12.55 -1.95 -11.36
C ALA A 87 11.11 -2.39 -11.67
N PRO A 88 10.09 -1.72 -11.09
CA PRO A 88 8.70 -2.13 -11.23
C PRO A 88 8.27 -2.18 -12.70
N PRO A 89 7.30 -3.06 -13.06
CA PRO A 89 6.87 -3.24 -14.45
C PRO A 89 6.40 -1.94 -15.12
N ARG A 90 5.88 -1.02 -14.30
CA ARG A 90 5.62 0.37 -14.63
C ARG A 90 6.36 1.24 -13.61
N PRO A 91 7.13 2.25 -14.05
CA PRO A 91 7.79 3.15 -13.11
C PRO A 91 6.76 3.86 -12.24
N LEU A 92 7.07 4.00 -10.95
CA LEU A 92 6.30 4.82 -10.03
C LEU A 92 6.39 6.31 -10.43
N PRO A 93 5.37 7.12 -10.14
CA PRO A 93 5.52 8.57 -10.09
C PRO A 93 6.72 8.93 -9.20
N ALA A 94 7.60 9.81 -9.69
CA ALA A 94 8.87 10.15 -9.02
C ALA A 94 8.71 10.75 -7.60
N ALA A 95 7.51 11.22 -7.27
CA ALA A 95 7.19 11.76 -5.95
C ALA A 95 6.80 10.69 -4.92
N LEU A 96 6.50 9.47 -5.35
CA LEU A 96 6.08 8.39 -4.44
C LEU A 96 7.30 7.54 -4.03
N PRO A 97 7.39 7.13 -2.75
CA PRO A 97 8.49 6.30 -2.29
C PRO A 97 8.43 4.89 -2.92
N HIS A 98 9.60 4.32 -3.15
CA HIS A 98 9.73 2.90 -3.49
C HIS A 98 9.44 2.02 -2.26
N PHE A 99 9.29 0.70 -2.49
CA PHE A 99 8.97 -0.26 -1.44
C PHE A 99 9.82 -0.09 -0.18
N ASP A 100 11.16 -0.10 -0.30
CA ASP A 100 12.07 -0.01 0.86
C ASP A 100 11.88 1.30 1.63
N ALA A 101 11.87 2.44 0.93
CA ALA A 101 11.69 3.75 1.54
C ALA A 101 10.31 3.92 2.20
N PHE A 102 9.28 3.30 1.65
CA PHE A 102 7.95 3.28 2.26
C PHE A 102 7.94 2.48 3.56
N VAL A 103 8.55 1.29 3.56
CA VAL A 103 8.63 0.43 4.75
C VAL A 103 9.41 1.12 5.86
N ASP A 104 10.55 1.73 5.53
CA ASP A 104 11.36 2.48 6.49
C ASP A 104 10.55 3.59 7.17
N GLU A 105 9.82 4.39 6.39
CA GLU A 105 8.95 5.46 6.92
C GLU A 105 7.84 4.90 7.83
N VAL A 106 7.20 3.79 7.43
CA VAL A 106 6.17 3.13 8.26
C VAL A 106 6.76 2.66 9.59
N LEU A 107 7.95 2.06 9.59
CA LEU A 107 8.59 1.58 10.81
C LEU A 107 8.91 2.73 11.77
N MET A 108 9.40 3.86 11.25
CA MET A 108 9.64 5.08 12.02
C MET A 108 8.32 5.63 12.62
N LEU A 109 7.25 5.73 11.83
CA LEU A 109 5.97 6.28 12.27
C LEU A 109 5.21 5.39 13.27
N THR A 110 5.38 4.07 13.16
CA THR A 110 4.71 3.10 14.03
C THR A 110 5.50 2.76 15.29
N GLY A 111 6.70 3.35 15.46
CA GLY A 111 7.55 3.15 16.63
C GLY A 111 8.13 1.74 16.73
N ASN A 112 8.37 1.07 15.58
CA ASN A 112 9.14 -0.17 15.53
C ASN A 112 10.63 0.09 15.29
N ASP A 113 11.11 1.29 15.62
CA ASP A 113 12.47 1.44 16.11
C ASP A 113 12.55 0.52 17.33
N ALA A 114 13.11 -0.67 17.15
CA ALA A 114 13.71 -1.35 18.28
C ALA A 114 14.71 -0.33 18.83
N ASP A 115 14.36 0.26 19.98
CA ASP A 115 15.31 0.99 20.80
C ASP A 115 16.54 0.09 20.99
N GLU A 116 17.55 0.24 20.12
CA GLU A 116 18.94 -0.04 20.48
C GLU A 116 19.40 1.18 21.29
N GLU A 117 18.83 1.33 22.48
CA GLU A 117 19.35 2.19 23.54
C GLU A 117 20.41 1.40 24.35
N ASP A 118 21.66 1.88 24.22
CA ASP A 118 22.88 1.69 25.02
C ASP A 118 23.71 0.37 24.96
#